data_AF-A0A930H515-F1
#
_entry.id   AF-A0A930H515-F1
#
_cell.length_a   1.000
_cell.length_b   1.000
_cell.length_c   1.000
_cell.angle_alpha   90.00
_cell.angle_beta   90.00
_cell.angle_gamma   90.00
#
_symmetry.space_group_name_H-M   'P 1'
#
loop_
_entity.id
_entity.type
_entity.pdbx_description
1 polymer ?
#
loop_
_entity_poly.entity_id
_entity_poly.type
_entity_poly.pdbx_seq_one_letter_code
_entity_poly.pdbx_strand_id
1 'polypeptide(L)'
;MRGILGFIKRNVLLFFKDWQSILFSLLTSIIVLVLYLLFLKGTFVSAIQRAMEQYPGLASMVLQKDIDMFANLFLLSGILGSAMISVPFSCITVLVKDRANKVDYDILSTPLKREQIIFAYFVSAVLTST
;
A
#
# COMPACT_ATOMS: atom_id res chain seq x y z
N MET A 1 -21.98 -5.55 21.50
CA MET A 1 -21.27 -5.83 20.24
C MET A 1 -20.30 -6.98 20.50
N ARG A 2 -20.74 -8.21 20.20
CA ARG A 2 -20.22 -9.45 20.79
C ARG A 2 -19.10 -10.06 19.92
N GLY A 3 -17.96 -10.41 20.52
CA GLY A 3 -16.92 -11.25 19.91
C GLY A 3 -15.97 -10.55 18.91
N ILE A 4 -15.60 -11.27 17.85
CA ILE A 4 -14.61 -10.89 16.81
C ILE A 4 -14.84 -9.50 16.20
N LEU A 5 -16.09 -9.10 15.92
CA LEU A 5 -16.39 -7.80 15.31
C LEU A 5 -15.94 -6.62 16.17
N GLY A 6 -16.00 -6.76 17.51
CA GLY A 6 -15.51 -5.74 18.43
C GLY A 6 -13.99 -5.56 18.35
N PHE A 7 -13.27 -6.67 18.20
CA PHE A 7 -11.81 -6.68 18.04
C PHE A 7 -11.36 -6.08 16.71
N ILE A 8 -12.04 -6.42 15.61
CA ILE A 8 -11.78 -5.83 14.29
C ILE A 8 -11.96 -4.31 14.36
N LYS A 9 -13.08 -3.84 14.92
CA LYS A 9 -13.34 -2.40 15.09
C LYS A 9 -12.26 -1.72 15.95
N ARG A 10 -11.80 -2.36 17.03
CA ARG A 10 -10.71 -1.84 17.87
C ARG A 10 -9.42 -1.67 17.08
N ASN A 11 -9.02 -2.69 16.31
CA ASN A 11 -7.78 -2.66 15.55
C ASN A 11 -7.79 -1.62 14.43
N VAL A 12 -8.93 -1.48 13.72
CA VAL A 12 -9.10 -0.42 12.71
C VAL A 12 -9.03 0.96 13.36
N LEU A 13 -9.72 1.19 14.49
CA LEU A 13 -9.67 2.47 15.19
C LEU A 13 -8.28 2.81 15.75
N LEU A 14 -7.53 1.81 16.22
CA LEU A 14 -6.14 1.99 16.68
C LEU A 14 -5.25 2.47 15.53
N PHE A 15 -5.38 1.86 14.35
CA PHE A 15 -4.64 2.29 13.17
C PHE A 15 -4.97 3.74 12.78
N PHE A 16 -6.26 4.11 12.75
CA PHE A 16 -6.67 5.48 12.42
C PHE A 16 -6.32 6.51 13.49
N LYS A 17 -6.15 6.10 14.75
CA LYS A 17 -5.75 6.97 15.86
C LYS A 17 -4.25 7.28 15.84
N ASP A 18 -3.44 6.33 15.39
CA ASP A 18 -1.99 6.49 15.29
C ASP A 18 -1.59 7.21 13.99
N TRP A 19 -1.61 8.55 14.02
CA TRP A 19 -1.23 9.40 12.88
C TRP A 19 0.15 9.03 12.29
N GLN A 20 1.11 8.67 13.15
CA GLN A 20 2.43 8.23 12.72
C GLN A 20 2.36 6.95 11.87
N SER A 21 1.52 5.98 12.24
CA SER A 21 1.42 4.70 11.51
C SER A 21 0.82 4.88 10.12
N ILE A 22 -0.08 5.86 9.96
CA ILE A 22 -0.67 6.26 8.68
C ILE A 22 0.37 6.98 7.81
N LEU A 23 1.14 7.91 8.39
CA LEU A 23 2.20 8.58 7.65
C LEU A 23 3.29 7.60 7.20
N PHE A 24 3.71 6.68 8.07
CA PHE A 24 4.71 5.68 7.72
C PHE A 24 4.21 4.67 6.69
N SER A 25 2.93 4.31 6.68
CA SER A 25 2.39 3.41 5.66
C SER A 25 2.39 4.05 4.27
N LEU A 26 2.16 5.37 4.19
CA LEU A 26 2.15 6.14 2.95
C LEU A 26 3.53 6.68 2.54
N LEU A 27 4.49 6.75 3.46
CA LEU A 27 5.84 7.28 3.23
C LEU A 27 6.50 6.63 2.01
N THR A 28 6.48 5.30 1.94
CA THR A 28 7.02 4.53 0.81
C THR A 28 6.39 4.96 -0.51
N SER A 29 5.06 5.07 -0.55
CA SER A 29 4.33 5.47 -1.75
C SER A 29 4.64 6.92 -2.15
N ILE A 30 4.83 7.82 -1.18
CA ILE A 30 5.22 9.21 -1.41
C ILE A 30 6.62 9.29 -2.02
N ILE A 31 7.58 8.51 -1.51
CA ILE A 31 8.95 8.46 -2.05
C ILE A 31 8.93 8.02 -3.51
N VAL A 32 8.16 6.97 -3.85
CA VAL A 32 8.02 6.50 -5.23
C VAL A 32 7.39 7.58 -6.13
N LEU A 33 6.38 8.30 -5.64
CA LEU A 33 5.76 9.40 -6.37
C LEU A 33 6.73 10.56 -6.65
N VAL A 34 7.56 10.92 -5.67
CA VAL A 34 8.59 11.95 -5.83
C VAL A 34 9.63 11.52 -6.86
N LEU A 35 10.07 10.26 -6.82
CA LEU A 35 10.99 9.70 -7.81
C LEU A 35 10.38 9.71 -9.23
N TYR A 36 9.07 9.45 -9.34
CA TYR A 36 8.31 9.54 -10.58
C TYR A 36 8.37 10.94 -11.20
N LEU A 37 8.07 11.98 -10.41
CA LEU A 37 8.06 13.36 -10.90
C LEU A 37 9.46 13.87 -11.28
N LEU A 38 10.49 13.47 -10.54
CA LEU A 38 11.87 13.97 -10.74
C LEU A 38 12.62 13.26 -11.87
N PHE A 39 12.51 11.94 -11.98
CA PHE A 39 13.39 11.15 -12.85
C PHE A 39 12.64 10.22 -13.78
N LEU A 40 11.65 9.49 -13.24
CA LEU A 40 11.09 8.32 -13.89
C LEU A 40 10.26 8.70 -15.13
N LYS A 41 9.42 9.75 -15.06
CA LYS A 41 8.61 10.18 -16.20
C LYS A 41 9.47 10.54 -17.42
N GLY A 42 10.47 11.41 -17.22
CA GLY A 42 11.31 11.90 -18.30
C GLY A 42 12.19 10.80 -18.92
N THR A 43 12.74 9.92 -18.10
CA THR A 43 13.57 8.80 -18.58
C THR A 43 12.75 7.74 -19.32
N PHE A 44 11.53 7.45 -18.88
CA PHE A 44 10.66 6.46 -19.52
C PHE A 44 10.18 6.92 -20.90
N VAL A 45 9.73 8.18 -21.02
CA VAL A 45 9.30 8.76 -22.31
C VAL A 45 10.48 8.84 -23.29
N SER A 46 11.66 9.28 -22.82
CA SER A 46 12.86 9.34 -23.65
C SER A 46 13.32 7.95 -24.11
N ALA A 47 13.21 6.94 -23.26
CA ALA A 47 13.55 5.56 -23.60
C ALA A 47 12.59 4.99 -24.67
N ILE A 48 11.29 5.25 -24.54
CA ILE A 48 10.29 4.82 -25.54
C ILE A 48 10.52 5.54 -26.87
N GLN A 49 10.80 6.84 -26.87
CA GLN A 49 11.12 7.59 -28.09
C GLN A 49 12.36 7.02 -28.81
N ARG A 50 13.44 6.73 -28.07
CA ARG A 50 14.66 6.11 -28.63
C ARG A 50 14.40 4.70 -29.19
N ALA A 51 13.57 3.90 -28.54
CA ALA A 51 13.19 2.58 -29.04
C ALA A 51 12.34 2.67 -30.31
N MET A 52 11.49 3.70 -30.43
CA MET A 52 10.65 3.95 -31.60
C MET A 52 11.46 4.46 -32.80
N GLU A 53 12.51 5.27 -32.58
CA GLU A 53 13.43 5.72 -33.63
C GLU A 53 14.18 4.55 -34.32
N GLN A 54 14.39 3.43 -33.62
CA GLN A 54 14.98 2.23 -34.19
C GLN A 54 14.02 1.43 -35.10
N TYR A 55 12.70 1.68 -35.02
CA TYR A 55 11.68 0.98 -35.81
C TYR A 55 10.77 1.99 -36.55
N PRO A 56 11.19 2.46 -37.75
CA PRO A 56 10.54 3.58 -38.45
C PRO A 56 9.10 3.31 -38.90
N GLY A 57 8.64 2.05 -38.95
CA GLY A 57 7.27 1.69 -39.34
C GLY A 57 6.19 1.96 -38.28
N LEU A 58 6.57 2.08 -37.00
CA LEU A 58 5.64 2.35 -35.89
C LEU A 58 5.60 3.84 -35.49
N ALA A 59 6.63 4.61 -35.86
CA ALA A 59 6.80 6.00 -35.48
C ALA A 59 5.71 6.95 -36.05
N SER A 60 5.08 6.59 -37.18
CA SER A 60 4.01 7.39 -37.79
C SER A 60 2.60 7.07 -37.28
N MET A 61 2.41 5.98 -36.51
CA MET A 61 1.10 5.56 -36.00
C MET A 61 0.88 5.93 -34.53
N VAL A 62 1.94 6.15 -33.75
CA VAL A 62 1.84 6.41 -32.31
C VAL A 62 1.97 7.91 -32.04
N LEU A 63 0.91 8.52 -31.53
CA LEU A 63 0.91 9.91 -31.12
C LEU A 63 1.76 10.06 -29.85
N GLN A 64 2.58 11.12 -29.73
CA GLN A 64 3.39 11.35 -28.52
C GLN A 64 2.54 11.39 -27.23
N LYS A 65 1.28 11.82 -27.36
CA LYS A 65 0.29 11.83 -26.29
C LYS A 65 0.01 10.42 -25.72
N ASP A 66 0.02 9.39 -26.55
CA ASP A 66 -0.27 8.02 -26.11
C ASP A 66 0.91 7.42 -25.32
N ILE A 67 2.14 7.81 -25.67
CA ILE A 67 3.35 7.42 -24.95
C ILE A 67 3.36 8.05 -23.55
N ASP A 68 3.04 9.35 -23.46
CA ASP A 68 2.91 10.04 -22.18
C ASP A 68 1.79 9.43 -21.33
N MET A 69 0.64 9.12 -21.94
CA MET A 69 -0.48 8.52 -21.22
C MET A 69 -0.13 7.11 -20.72
N PHE A 70 0.54 6.30 -21.53
CA PHE A 70 1.01 4.97 -21.14
C PHE A 70 2.03 5.03 -20.01
N ALA A 71 3.05 5.90 -20.12
CA ALA A 71 4.05 6.09 -19.07
C ALA A 71 3.41 6.52 -17.75
N ASN A 72 2.45 7.45 -17.79
CA ASN A 72 1.73 7.89 -16.61
C ASN A 72 0.90 6.74 -15.99
N LEU A 73 0.16 5.96 -16.80
CA LEU A 73 -0.65 4.84 -16.30
C LEU A 73 0.21 3.73 -15.69
N PHE A 74 1.30 3.36 -16.37
CA PHE A 74 2.20 2.30 -15.90
C PHE A 74 2.83 2.65 -14.56
N LEU A 75 3.31 3.90 -14.43
CA LEU A 75 3.97 4.36 -13.22
C LEU A 75 2.97 4.61 -12.09
N LEU A 76 1.77 5.12 -12.38
CA LEU A 76 0.69 5.27 -11.40
C LEU A 76 0.19 3.92 -10.88
N SER A 77 0.11 2.90 -11.75
CA SER A 77 -0.16 1.52 -11.34
C SER A 77 0.92 0.98 -10.38
N GLY A 78 2.19 1.27 -10.64
CA GLY A 78 3.29 0.90 -9.75
C GLY A 78 3.19 1.55 -8.37
N ILE A 79 2.83 2.85 -8.31
CA ILE A 79 2.62 3.57 -7.05
C ILE A 79 1.48 2.93 -6.25
N LEU A 80 0.33 2.67 -6.91
CA LEU A 80 -0.81 2.00 -6.28
C LEU A 80 -0.44 0.61 -5.75
N GLY A 81 0.31 -0.17 -6.52
CA GLY A 81 0.82 -1.48 -6.09
C GLY A 81 1.71 -1.40 -4.84
N SER A 82 2.57 -0.38 -4.76
CA SER A 82 3.43 -0.18 -3.58
C SER A 82 2.63 0.19 -2.32
N ALA A 83 1.59 1.02 -2.46
CA ALA A 83 0.71 1.39 -1.37
C ALA A 83 -0.09 0.18 -0.84
N MET A 84 -0.56 -0.68 -1.74
CA MET A 84 -1.28 -1.92 -1.38
C MET A 84 -0.44 -2.89 -0.54
N ILE A 85 0.90 -2.83 -0.61
CA ILE A 85 1.80 -3.68 0.18
C ILE A 85 2.18 -2.97 1.49
N SER A 86 2.47 -1.67 1.43
CA SER A 86 2.96 -0.89 2.58
C SER A 86 1.88 -0.69 3.67
N VAL A 87 0.62 -0.50 3.27
CA VAL A 87 -0.51 -0.33 4.20
C VAL A 87 -0.78 -1.56 5.07
N PRO A 88 -0.97 -2.78 4.52
CA PRO A 88 -1.21 -3.97 5.36
C PRO A 88 0.00 -4.30 6.23
N PHE A 89 1.22 -4.02 5.75
CA PHE A 89 2.44 -4.21 6.54
C PHE A 89 2.46 -3.30 7.78
N SER A 90 2.06 -2.03 7.63
CA SER A 90 1.90 -1.11 8.77
C SER A 90 0.78 -1.57 9.72
N CYS A 91 -0.34 -2.10 9.21
CA CYS A 91 -1.40 -2.66 10.05
C CYS A 91 -0.92 -3.88 10.87
N ILE A 92 -0.16 -4.80 10.27
CA ILE A 92 0.38 -5.97 10.99
C ILE A 92 1.43 -5.55 12.04
N THR A 93 2.11 -4.42 11.84
CA THR A 93 3.04 -3.87 12.84
C THR A 93 2.33 -3.53 14.17
N VAL A 94 1.03 -3.22 14.14
CA VAL A 94 0.22 -3.03 15.37
C VAL A 94 0.18 -4.31 16.21
N LEU A 95 0.12 -5.50 15.58
CA LEU A 95 0.19 -6.78 16.30
C LEU A 95 1.54 -6.97 17.00
N VAL A 96 2.64 -6.50 16.38
CA VAL A 96 3.98 -6.54 16.99
C VAL A 96 4.06 -5.58 18.17
N LYS A 97 3.51 -4.36 18.05
CA LYS A 97 3.40 -3.40 19.16
C LYS A 97 2.56 -3.95 20.32
N ASP A 98 1.41 -4.57 20.03
CA ASP A 98 0.55 -5.16 21.06
C ASP A 98 1.29 -6.27 21.84
N ARG A 99 2.10 -7.09 21.15
CA ARG A 99 2.95 -8.10 21.79
C ARG A 99 4.09 -7.47 22.60
N ALA A 100 4.70 -6.39 22.13
CA ALA A 100 5.74 -5.68 22.87
C ALA A 100 5.20 -5.04 24.17
N ASN A 101 3.97 -4.53 24.13
CA ASN A 101 3.30 -3.89 25.27
C ASN A 101 2.60 -4.88 26.20
N LYS A 102 2.73 -6.19 25.98
CA LYS A 102 2.07 -7.27 26.75
C LYS A 102 0.53 -7.20 26.75
N VAL A 103 -0.06 -6.48 25.80
CA VAL A 103 -1.53 -6.38 25.64
C VAL A 103 -2.09 -7.72 25.13
N ASP A 104 -1.25 -8.54 24.52
CA ASP A 104 -1.57 -9.92 24.13
C ASP A 104 -2.00 -10.81 25.31
N TYR A 105 -1.45 -10.60 26.51
CA TYR A 105 -1.87 -11.34 27.72
C TYR A 105 -3.31 -11.01 28.14
N ASP A 106 -3.68 -9.73 28.08
CA ASP A 106 -5.05 -9.29 28.37
C ASP A 106 -6.03 -9.81 27.31
N ILE A 107 -5.62 -9.82 26.05
CA ILE A 107 -6.43 -10.37 24.95
C ILE A 107 -6.64 -11.88 25.13
N LEU A 108 -5.62 -12.63 25.55
CA LEU A 108 -5.71 -14.07 25.80
C LEU A 108 -6.62 -14.43 26.99
N SER A 109 -6.86 -13.50 27.91
CA SER A 109 -7.80 -13.66 29.03
C SER A 109 -9.27 -13.52 28.62
N THR A 110 -9.55 -13.00 27.41
CA THR A 110 -10.93 -12.91 26.90
C THR A 110 -11.44 -14.27 26.40
N PRO A 111 -12.77 -14.53 26.40
CA PRO A 111 -13.35 -15.81 25.98
C PRO A 111 -13.38 -15.97 24.45
N LEU A 112 -12.24 -15.76 23.79
CA LEU A 112 -12.04 -15.90 22.34
C LEU A 112 -10.97 -16.96 22.05
N LYS A 113 -11.19 -17.74 20.98
CA LYS A 113 -10.20 -18.74 20.54
C LYS A 113 -8.99 -18.01 19.94
N ARG A 114 -7.78 -18.55 20.11
CA ARG A 114 -6.54 -17.97 19.54
C ARG A 114 -6.62 -17.73 18.02
N GLU A 115 -7.20 -18.69 17.30
CA GLU A 115 -7.47 -18.60 15.86
C GLU A 115 -8.32 -17.37 15.49
N GLN A 116 -9.34 -17.07 16.31
CA GLN A 116 -10.25 -15.96 16.08
C GLN A 116 -9.58 -14.59 16.26
N ILE A 117 -8.60 -14.50 17.16
CA ILE A 117 -7.81 -13.29 17.38
C ILE A 117 -6.91 -13.04 16.17
N ILE A 118 -6.19 -14.07 15.69
CA ILE A 118 -5.34 -13.97 14.51
C ILE A 118 -6.17 -13.59 13.28
N PHE A 119 -7.34 -14.23 13.11
CA PHE A 119 -8.26 -13.91 12.03
C PHE A 119 -8.77 -12.46 12.10
N ALA A 120 -9.06 -11.94 13.29
CA ALA A 120 -9.49 -10.56 13.46
C ALA A 120 -8.39 -9.54 13.09
N TYR A 121 -7.12 -9.82 13.40
CA TYR A 121 -6.00 -8.98 12.94
C TYR A 121 -5.85 -9.01 11.42
N PHE A 122 -5.95 -10.18 10.80
CA PHE A 122 -5.89 -10.32 9.34
C PHE A 122 -7.04 -9.54 8.65
N VAL A 123 -8.28 -9.73 9.11
CA VAL A 123 -9.45 -9.03 8.56
C VAL A 123 -9.33 -7.52 8.77
N SER A 124 -8.81 -7.06 9.91
CA SER A 124 -8.57 -5.62 10.13
C SER A 124 -7.52 -5.05 9.19
N ALA A 125 -6.46 -5.79 8.88
CA ALA A 125 -5.43 -5.37 7.93
C ALA A 125 -5.98 -5.30 6.50
N VAL A 126 -6.78 -6.28 6.08
CA VAL A 126 -7.45 -6.26 4.77
C VAL A 126 -8.40 -5.07 4.66
N LEU A 127 -9.29 -4.87 5.65
CA LEU A 127 -10.26 -3.75 5.66
C LEU A 127 -9.61 -2.37 5.70
N THR A 128 -8.39 -2.27 6.21
CA THR A 128 -7.65 -1.00 6.29
C THR A 128 -6.84 -0.75 5.01
N SER A 129 -6.54 -1.80 4.25
CA SER A 129 -5.78 -1.73 3.00
C SER A 129 -6.65 -1.53 1.76
N THR A 130 -7.95 -1.83 1.86
CA THR A 130 -8.98 -1.50 0.87
C THR A 130 -9.43 -0.05 1.01
#